data_AF-A0A914FYQ0-F1
#
_entry.id   AF-A0A914FYQ0-F1
#
_cell.length_a   1.000
_cell.length_b   1.000
_cell.length_c   1.000
_cell.angle_alpha   90.00
_cell.angle_beta   90.00
_cell.angle_gamma   90.00
#
_symmetry.space_group_name_H-M   'P 1'
#
loop_
_entity.id
_entity.type
_entity.pdbx_description
1 polymer ?
#
loop_
_entity_poly.entity_id
_entity_poly.type
_entity_poly.pdbx_seq_one_letter_code
_entity_poly.pdbx_strand_id
1 'polypeptide(L)' 'MLLSIFLSVVLLSANFPSINSQSTVPTNSRIDCDPTPNSNQGECTSRKCIWDSNFDSNNPTVPLCYYPT' A
#
# COMPACT_ATOMS: atom_id res chain seq x y z
N MET A 1 -8.75 -20.49 31.91
CA MET A 1 -9.24 -20.96 30.58
C MET A 1 -9.30 -19.80 29.58
N LEU A 2 -10.05 -18.72 29.86
CA LEU A 2 -10.12 -17.53 28.97
C LEU A 2 -8.76 -16.82 28.79
N LEU A 3 -7.96 -16.65 29.84
CA LEU A 3 -6.65 -16.01 29.76
C LEU A 3 -5.66 -16.77 28.86
N SER A 4 -5.74 -18.10 28.89
CA SER A 4 -4.94 -19.00 28.06
C SER A 4 -5.32 -18.86 26.58
N ILE A 5 -6.63 -18.77 26.30
CA ILE A 5 -7.16 -18.58 24.94
C ILE A 5 -6.73 -17.22 24.37
N PHE A 6 -6.82 -16.15 25.17
CA PHE A 6 -6.35 -14.82 24.77
C PHE A 6 -4.85 -14.82 24.40
N LEU A 7 -4.03 -15.50 25.19
CA LEU A 7 -2.58 -15.60 24.92
C LEU A 7 -2.29 -16.35 23.63
N SER A 8 -3.02 -17.44 23.37
CA SER A 8 -2.90 -18.21 22.13
C SER A 8 -3.29 -17.39 20.90
N VAL A 9 -4.40 -16.63 20.97
CA VAL A 9 -4.87 -15.79 19.84
C VAL A 9 -3.87 -14.70 19.47
N VAL A 10 -3.25 -14.05 20.47
CA VAL A 10 -2.23 -13.01 20.24
C VAL A 10 -1.01 -13.58 19.51
N LEU A 11 -0.54 -14.78 19.91
CA LEU A 11 0.61 -15.44 19.27
C LEU A 11 0.35 -15.82 17.80
N LEU A 12 -0.88 -16.20 17.46
CA LEU A 12 -1.24 -16.48 16.06
C LEU A 12 -1.25 -15.21 15.19
N SER A 13 -1.68 -14.07 15.76
CA SER A 13 -1.78 -12.81 15.00
C SER A 13 -0.45 -12.11 14.71
N ALA A 14 0.60 -12.44 15.45
CA ALA A 14 1.93 -11.85 15.26
C ALA A 14 2.73 -12.46 14.09
N ASN A 15 2.23 -13.54 13.48
CA ASN A 15 2.96 -14.32 12.48
C ASN A 15 2.37 -14.22 11.07
N PHE A 16 1.57 -13.19 10.78
CA PHE A 16 1.12 -12.98 9.40
C PHE A 16 2.29 -12.50 8.55
N PRO A 17 2.72 -13.26 7.53
CA PRO A 17 3.66 -12.75 6.56
C PRO A 17 3.00 -11.59 5.82
N SER A 18 3.60 -10.41 5.91
CA SER A 18 3.28 -9.29 5.03
C SER A 18 3.67 -9.71 3.61
N ILE A 19 2.70 -10.19 2.81
CA ILE A 19 2.92 -10.46 1.40
C ILE A 19 3.05 -9.11 0.71
N ASN A 20 4.26 -8.55 0.71
CA ASN A 20 4.58 -7.36 -0.07
C ASN A 20 4.87 -7.78 -1.51
N SER A 21 3.84 -8.29 -2.20
CA SER A 21 3.85 -8.36 -3.66
C SER A 21 3.70 -6.93 -4.15
N GLN A 22 4.80 -6.17 -4.15
CA GLN A 22 4.89 -4.90 -4.83
C GLN A 22 4.84 -5.17 -6.33
N SER A 23 3.63 -5.39 -6.85
CA SER A 23 3.38 -5.52 -8.28
C SER A 23 3.65 -4.16 -8.92
N THR A 24 4.73 -4.05 -9.67
CA THR A 24 5.03 -2.85 -10.45
C THR A 24 4.01 -2.74 -11.58
N VAL A 25 3.05 -1.82 -11.45
CA VAL A 25 2.10 -1.47 -12.50
C VAL A 25 2.79 -0.56 -13.52
N PRO A 26 2.76 -0.88 -14.83
CA PRO A 26 3.27 0.00 -15.87
C PRO A 26 2.68 1.41 -15.76
N THR A 27 3.52 2.43 -15.95
CA THR A 27 3.15 3.84 -15.77
C THR A 27 1.88 4.24 -16.52
N ASN A 28 1.70 3.70 -17.74
CA ASN A 28 0.55 3.98 -18.61
C ASN A 28 -0.75 3.24 -18.22
N SER A 29 -0.70 2.30 -17.28
CA SER A 29 -1.86 1.56 -16.77
C SER A 29 -2.15 1.85 -15.30
N ARG A 30 -1.44 2.81 -14.69
CA ARG A 30 -1.68 3.21 -13.30
C ARG A 30 -3.01 3.94 -13.18
N ILE A 31 -3.81 3.54 -12.21
CA ILE A 31 -5.05 4.20 -11.82
C ILE A 31 -4.82 4.84 -10.46
N ASP A 32 -5.12 6.13 -10.36
CA ASP A 32 -4.98 6.90 -9.12
C ASP A 32 -5.81 6.28 -7.99
N CYS A 33 -5.15 6.01 -6.87
CA CYS A 33 -5.78 5.44 -5.68
C CYS A 33 -6.09 6.49 -4.61
N ASP A 34 -5.49 7.68 -4.69
CA ASP A 34 -5.70 8.75 -3.72
C ASP A 34 -5.98 10.07 -4.43
N PRO A 35 -7.27 10.43 -4.64
CA PRO A 35 -7.64 11.67 -5.32
C PRO A 35 -7.36 12.93 -4.48
N THR A 36 -6.72 12.79 -3.32
CA THR A 36 -6.35 13.91 -2.47
C THR A 36 -5.18 14.67 -3.09
N PRO A 37 -5.28 15.99 -3.28
CA PRO A 37 -4.17 16.78 -3.79
C PRO A 37 -2.97 16.71 -2.82
N ASN A 38 -1.78 16.56 -3.38
CA ASN A 38 -0.52 16.42 -2.63
C ASN A 38 -0.46 15.18 -1.71
N SER A 39 -1.08 14.07 -2.12
CA SER A 39 -0.93 12.79 -1.41
C SER A 39 0.55 12.47 -1.17
N ASN A 40 0.86 11.97 0.02
CA ASN A 40 2.20 11.55 0.40
C ASN A 40 2.27 10.02 0.56
N GLN A 41 3.49 9.49 0.68
CA GLN A 41 3.72 8.06 0.83
C GLN A 41 2.94 7.43 1.99
N GLY A 42 2.80 8.13 3.12
CA GLY A 42 2.09 7.62 4.29
C GLY A 42 0.59 7.48 4.03
N GLU A 43 -0.02 8.51 3.46
CA GLU A 43 -1.44 8.49 3.06
C GLU A 43 -1.71 7.39 2.02
N CYS A 44 -0.87 7.32 0.98
CA CYS A 44 -0.99 6.30 -0.06
C CYS A 44 -0.91 4.86 0.49
N THR A 45 0.11 4.57 1.29
CA THR A 45 0.31 3.23 1.85
C THR A 45 -0.72 2.88 2.92
N SER A 46 -1.27 3.86 3.65
CA SER A 46 -2.38 3.66 4.58
C SER A 46 -3.65 3.16 3.89
N ARG A 47 -3.83 3.52 2.60
CA ARG A 47 -4.92 3.04 1.73
C ARG A 47 -4.62 1.67 1.11
N LYS A 48 -3.50 1.04 1.45
CA LYS A 48 -3.00 -0.21 0.86
C LYS A 48 -2.68 -0.11 -0.63
N CYS A 49 -2.27 1.08 -1.07
CA CYS A 49 -1.85 1.35 -2.43
C CYS A 49 -0.33 1.46 -2.54
N ILE A 50 0.17 1.50 -3.78
CA ILE A 50 1.59 1.53 -4.08
C ILE A 50 2.01 2.98 -4.30
N TRP A 51 3.09 3.38 -3.62
CA TRP A 51 3.74 4.68 -3.80
C TRP A 51 4.96 4.54 -4.73
N ASP A 52 5.03 5.35 -5.78
CA ASP A 52 6.23 5.54 -6.59
C ASP A 52 6.92 6.85 -6.22
N SER A 53 8.18 6.77 -5.80
CA SER A 53 9.00 7.94 -5.50
C SER A 53 9.62 8.59 -6.74
N ASN A 54 9.51 7.98 -7.92
CA ASN A 54 10.04 8.51 -9.17
C ASN A 54 8.98 9.36 -9.88
N PHE A 55 9.00 10.66 -9.59
CA PHE A 55 8.24 11.63 -10.37
C PHE A 55 8.89 11.86 -11.74
N ASP A 56 8.14 11.63 -12.82
CA ASP A 56 8.55 11.96 -14.19
C ASP A 56 7.99 13.31 -14.59
N SER A 57 8.87 14.30 -14.74
CA SER A 57 8.51 15.66 -15.15
C SER A 57 7.95 15.76 -16.56
N ASN A 58 8.21 14.78 -17.43
CA ASN A 58 7.64 14.74 -18.78
C ASN A 58 6.21 14.19 -18.78
N ASN A 59 5.81 13.48 -17.72
CA ASN A 59 4.50 12.85 -17.59
C ASN A 59 3.87 13.17 -16.21
N PRO A 60 3.61 14.46 -15.91
CA PRO A 60 3.17 14.90 -14.57
C PRO A 60 1.77 14.41 -14.17
N THR A 61 1.00 13.87 -15.12
CA THR A 61 -0.34 13.32 -14.90
C THR A 61 -0.34 11.86 -14.43
N VAL A 62 0.83 11.21 -14.44
CA VAL A 62 0.96 9.84 -13.93
C VAL A 62 0.85 9.88 -12.40
N PRO A 63 -0.07 9.12 -11.80
CA PRO A 63 -0.22 9.09 -10.36
C PRO A 63 0.97 8.40 -9.70
N LEU A 64 1.50 9.04 -8.64
CA LEU A 64 2.51 8.45 -7.76
C LEU A 64 1.88 7.45 -6.78
N CYS A 65 0.62 7.67 -6.39
CA CYS A 65 -0.16 6.71 -5.61
C CYS A 65 -1.15 5.97 -6.50
N TYR A 66 -0.99 4.66 -6.66
CA TYR A 66 -1.83 3.88 -7.57
C TYR A 66 -2.24 2.53 -6.99
N TYR A 67 -3.33 1.98 -7.53
CA TYR A 67 -3.83 0.67 -7.14
C TYR A 67 -2.84 -0.46 -7.48
N PRO A 68 -2.67 -1.47 -6.61
CA PRO A 68 -1.98 -2.70 -6.97
C PRO A 68 -2.72 -3.48 -8.06
N THR A 69 -2.03 -4.38 -8.77
CA THR A 69 -2.64 -5.32 -9.75
C THR A 69 -3.50 -6.39 -9.09
#